data_AF-A0A9E3G576-F1
#
_entry.id   AF-A0A9E3G576-F1
#
_cell.length_a   1.000
_cell.length_b   1.000
_cell.length_c   1.000
_cell.angle_alpha   90.00
_cell.angle_beta   90.00
_cell.angle_gamma   90.00
#
_symmetry.space_group_name_H-M   'P 1'
#
loop_
_entity.id
_entity.type
_entity.pdbx_description
1 polymer ?
#
loop_
_entity_poly.entity_id
_entity_poly.type
_entity_poly.pdbx_seq_one_letter_code
_entity_poly.pdbx_strand_id
1 'polypeptide(L)'
;MPFGRFFHQELIRELRMDWSRPDLISVRYPFRDRKIAPGAVLHVRPEQIAQSVYRGEYGDQFGPGQHVLAKETLPILNRLSIWPYGAGQPFQFDLYFLNTGLISNVPFRTYQAIFWGNVVHERVPIRFAGDFDAQIVHPRRFLTEVAGADQAFSVDEFSDSVRLRIVNLIIKSARDARLGLDRWHREVANLGALLLPEVTEAARNEYGFDVPRLRLTELTMPPEIEIKLSAAGS
;
A
#
# COMPACT_ATOMS: atom_id res chain seq x y z
N MET A 1 -37.03 2.82 -44.81
CA MET A 1 -36.70 2.78 -43.38
C MET A 1 -35.59 1.75 -43.18
N PRO A 2 -34.35 2.10 -42.80
CA PRO A 2 -33.34 1.10 -42.52
C PRO A 2 -33.48 0.62 -41.07
N PHE A 3 -33.42 -0.70 -40.92
CA PHE A 3 -33.45 -1.45 -39.67
C PHE A 3 -32.37 -0.96 -38.70
N GLY A 4 -32.77 -0.61 -37.48
CA GLY A 4 -31.86 -0.32 -36.40
C GLY A 4 -30.97 -1.53 -36.12
N ARG A 5 -29.66 -1.37 -36.29
CA ARG A 5 -28.67 -2.27 -35.71
C ARG A 5 -28.81 -2.19 -34.19
N PHE A 6 -29.47 -3.18 -33.59
CA PHE A 6 -29.37 -3.43 -32.16
C PHE A 6 -27.91 -3.82 -31.87
N PHE A 7 -27.10 -2.87 -31.42
CA PHE A 7 -25.83 -3.19 -30.78
C PHE A 7 -26.14 -4.02 -29.54
N HIS A 8 -25.99 -5.35 -29.61
CA HIS A 8 -25.88 -6.16 -28.42
C HIS A 8 -24.60 -5.72 -27.71
N GLN A 9 -24.72 -4.90 -26.66
CA GLN A 9 -23.60 -4.62 -25.77
C GLN A 9 -23.14 -5.95 -25.18
N GLU A 10 -21.91 -6.34 -25.47
CA GLU A 10 -21.32 -7.56 -24.93
C GLU A 10 -21.17 -7.38 -23.40
N LEU A 11 -21.90 -8.19 -22.63
CA LEU A 11 -21.89 -8.14 -21.19
C LEU A 11 -20.78 -9.03 -20.62
N ILE A 12 -20.08 -8.54 -19.61
CA ILE A 12 -19.08 -9.30 -18.88
C ILE A 12 -19.79 -10.25 -17.91
N ARG A 13 -19.56 -11.56 -18.08
CA ARG A 13 -20.10 -12.62 -17.21
C ARG A 13 -19.07 -13.16 -16.22
N GLU A 14 -17.78 -12.99 -16.51
CA GLU A 14 -16.69 -13.42 -15.65
C GLU A 14 -15.68 -12.28 -15.52
N LEU A 15 -15.36 -11.92 -14.28
CA LEU A 15 -14.34 -10.94 -13.95
C LEU A 15 -13.19 -11.69 -13.29
N ARG A 16 -12.01 -11.62 -13.90
CA ARG A 16 -10.75 -12.09 -13.32
C ARG A 16 -9.63 -11.19 -13.80
N MET A 17 -8.68 -10.92 -12.92
CA MET A 17 -7.47 -10.19 -13.33
C MET A 17 -6.39 -11.16 -13.76
N ASP A 18 -5.93 -10.98 -15.00
CA ASP A 18 -4.73 -11.62 -15.51
C ASP A 18 -3.58 -10.61 -15.36
N TRP A 19 -2.69 -10.89 -14.41
CA TRP A 19 -1.52 -10.06 -14.12
C TRP A 19 -0.52 -10.24 -15.27
N SER A 20 -0.59 -9.34 -16.25
CA SER A 20 0.32 -9.32 -17.40
C SER A 20 1.75 -8.92 -17.02
N ARG A 21 1.91 -8.29 -15.86
CA ARG A 21 3.15 -7.75 -15.31
C ARG A 21 3.31 -8.21 -13.86
N PRO A 22 4.41 -8.89 -13.51
CA PRO A 22 4.62 -9.40 -12.15
C PRO A 22 4.94 -8.30 -11.14
N ASP A 23 5.34 -7.12 -11.60
CA ASP A 23 5.70 -5.96 -10.79
C ASP A 23 4.50 -5.06 -10.44
N LEU A 24 3.29 -5.42 -10.86
CA LEU A 24 2.09 -4.66 -10.48
C LEU A 24 1.67 -4.98 -9.05
N ILE A 25 1.33 -3.92 -8.33
CA ILE A 25 0.76 -3.97 -6.98
C ILE A 25 -0.75 -3.74 -7.03
N SER A 26 -1.23 -2.82 -7.86
CA SER A 26 -2.66 -2.63 -8.08
C SER A 26 -2.99 -2.34 -9.55
N VAL A 27 -4.19 -2.71 -9.96
CA VAL A 27 -4.66 -2.48 -11.33
C VAL A 27 -6.18 -2.30 -11.35
N ARG A 28 -6.65 -1.30 -12.09
CA ARG A 28 -8.08 -1.12 -12.37
C ARG A 28 -8.51 -2.07 -13.48
N TYR A 29 -9.57 -2.83 -13.23
CA TYR A 29 -10.11 -3.75 -14.22
C TYR A 29 -10.57 -3.01 -15.49
N PRO A 30 -10.06 -3.38 -16.67
CA PRO A 30 -10.36 -2.67 -17.91
C PRO A 30 -11.71 -3.13 -18.47
N PHE A 31 -12.79 -2.50 -18.02
CA PHE A 31 -14.15 -2.80 -18.48
C PHE A 31 -14.33 -2.59 -20.00
N ARG A 32 -13.57 -1.66 -20.61
CA ARG A 32 -13.63 -1.33 -22.06
C ARG A 32 -15.06 -1.06 -22.52
N ASP A 33 -15.77 -0.18 -21.81
CA ASP A 33 -17.17 0.20 -22.05
C ASP A 33 -18.21 -0.93 -21.95
N ARG A 34 -17.81 -2.12 -21.50
CA ARG A 34 -18.72 -3.23 -21.25
C ARG A 34 -19.32 -3.14 -19.86
N LYS A 35 -20.58 -3.56 -19.76
CA LYS A 35 -21.32 -3.67 -18.50
C LYS A 35 -21.23 -5.08 -17.93
N ILE A 36 -21.41 -5.20 -16.63
CA ILE A 36 -21.45 -6.47 -15.92
C ILE A 36 -22.84 -7.08 -16.07
N ALA A 37 -22.90 -8.36 -16.46
CA ALA A 37 -24.14 -9.11 -16.51
C ALA A 37 -24.67 -9.39 -15.08
N PRO A 38 -26.00 -9.44 -14.88
CA PRO A 38 -26.58 -9.96 -13.66
C PRO A 38 -26.07 -11.38 -13.36
N GLY A 39 -25.63 -11.63 -12.14
CA GLY A 39 -25.08 -12.93 -11.74
C GLY A 39 -23.69 -13.24 -12.31
N ALA A 40 -22.98 -12.24 -12.84
CA ALA A 40 -21.59 -12.41 -13.24
C ALA A 40 -20.72 -12.87 -12.05
N VAL A 41 -19.69 -13.66 -12.32
CA VAL A 41 -18.81 -14.22 -11.30
C VAL A 41 -17.49 -13.47 -11.27
N LEU A 42 -17.12 -12.97 -10.10
CA LEU A 42 -15.81 -12.40 -9.81
C LEU A 42 -14.90 -13.47 -9.22
N HIS A 43 -13.77 -13.70 -9.87
CA HIS A 43 -12.71 -14.61 -9.42
C HIS A 43 -11.55 -13.80 -8.84
N VAL A 44 -11.26 -14.02 -7.56
CA VAL A 44 -10.15 -13.40 -6.83
C VAL A 44 -9.16 -14.50 -6.43
N ARG A 45 -7.88 -14.35 -6.80
CA ARG A 45 -6.86 -15.36 -6.48
C ARG A 45 -6.39 -15.25 -5.00
N PRO A 46 -5.73 -16.28 -4.44
CA PRO A 46 -5.26 -16.29 -3.04
C PRO A 46 -4.45 -15.06 -2.59
N GLU A 47 -3.60 -14.54 -3.46
CA GLU A 47 -2.76 -13.37 -3.16
C GLU A 47 -3.40 -12.05 -3.63
N GLN A 48 -4.71 -12.03 -3.85
CA GLN A 48 -5.41 -10.88 -4.37
C GLN A 48 -6.55 -10.46 -3.47
N ILE A 49 -6.88 -9.19 -3.60
CA ILE A 49 -8.11 -8.63 -3.09
C ILE A 49 -8.69 -7.70 -4.15
N ALA A 50 -10.00 -7.71 -4.29
CA ALA A 50 -10.70 -6.84 -5.22
C ALA A 50 -11.49 -5.79 -4.43
N GLN A 51 -11.29 -4.51 -4.74
CA GLN A 51 -11.96 -3.39 -4.09
C GLN A 51 -12.83 -2.69 -5.13
N SER A 52 -14.14 -2.66 -4.89
CA SER A 52 -15.07 -1.91 -5.75
C SER A 52 -15.11 -0.43 -5.39
N VAL A 53 -15.33 0.42 -6.38
CA VAL A 53 -15.53 1.86 -6.25
C VAL A 53 -16.70 2.25 -7.12
N TYR A 54 -17.61 3.05 -6.57
CA TYR A 54 -18.79 3.52 -7.30
C TYR A 54 -19.04 4.98 -7.00
N ARG A 55 -19.11 5.80 -8.05
CA ARG A 55 -19.35 7.25 -7.97
C ARG A 55 -18.41 7.98 -6.99
N GLY A 56 -17.15 7.56 -6.92
CA GLY A 56 -16.13 8.17 -6.05
C GLY A 56 -16.13 7.64 -4.61
N GLU A 57 -16.98 6.66 -4.29
CA GLU A 57 -17.04 6.05 -2.97
C GLU A 57 -16.60 4.58 -2.99
N TYR A 58 -15.86 4.16 -1.96
CA TYR A 58 -15.42 2.78 -1.82
C TYR A 58 -16.59 1.85 -1.44
N GLY A 59 -16.83 0.87 -2.30
CA GLY A 59 -17.85 -0.15 -2.14
C GLY A 59 -17.34 -1.42 -1.45
N ASP A 60 -17.98 -2.53 -1.76
CA ASP A 60 -17.67 -3.86 -1.26
C ASP A 60 -16.25 -4.33 -1.63
N GLN A 61 -15.66 -5.15 -0.75
CA GLN A 61 -14.31 -5.70 -0.86
C GLN A 61 -14.42 -7.23 -0.92
N PHE A 62 -13.70 -7.85 -1.85
CA PHE A 62 -13.74 -9.28 -2.12
C PHE A 62 -12.38 -9.90 -1.87
N GLY A 63 -12.30 -10.79 -0.89
CA GLY A 63 -11.11 -11.63 -0.66
C GLY A 63 -11.02 -12.78 -1.66
N PRO A 64 -10.03 -13.68 -1.50
CA PRO A 64 -9.84 -14.83 -2.36
C PRO A 64 -11.08 -15.73 -2.50
N GLY A 65 -11.33 -16.22 -3.73
CA GLY A 65 -12.43 -17.12 -4.03
C GLY A 65 -13.28 -16.67 -5.22
N GLN A 66 -14.45 -17.30 -5.34
CA GLN A 66 -15.45 -16.97 -6.35
C GLN A 66 -16.61 -16.23 -5.70
N HIS A 67 -17.00 -15.10 -6.27
CA HIS A 67 -18.07 -14.23 -5.76
C HIS A 67 -19.09 -13.99 -6.87
N VAL A 68 -20.32 -14.43 -6.67
CA VAL A 68 -21.43 -14.11 -7.60
C VAL A 68 -21.85 -12.67 -7.34
N LEU A 69 -21.71 -11.78 -8.32
CA LEU A 69 -22.08 -10.38 -8.21
C LEU A 69 -23.59 -10.21 -8.28
N ALA A 70 -24.21 -10.27 -7.11
CA ALA A 70 -25.64 -10.10 -6.89
C ALA A 70 -25.90 -9.04 -5.81
N LYS A 71 -27.18 -8.77 -5.52
CA LYS A 71 -27.57 -7.75 -4.55
C LYS A 71 -27.01 -8.07 -3.16
N GLU A 72 -27.03 -9.35 -2.80
CA GLU A 72 -26.67 -9.88 -1.50
C GLU A 72 -25.15 -9.75 -1.24
N THR A 73 -24.33 -9.85 -2.28
CA THR A 73 -22.86 -9.74 -2.19
C THR A 73 -22.36 -8.31 -2.36
N LEU A 74 -23.24 -7.38 -2.72
CA LEU A 74 -22.93 -5.96 -2.97
C LEU A 74 -23.66 -5.02 -1.99
N PRO A 75 -23.68 -5.26 -0.67
CA PRO A 75 -24.50 -4.49 0.27
C PRO A 75 -24.12 -3.01 0.37
N ILE A 76 -22.85 -2.66 0.14
CA ILE A 76 -22.41 -1.26 0.15
C ILE A 76 -22.78 -0.60 -1.18
N LEU A 77 -22.46 -1.23 -2.31
CA LEU A 77 -22.85 -0.69 -3.62
C LEU A 77 -24.38 -0.56 -3.75
N ASN A 78 -25.16 -1.43 -3.11
CA ASN A 78 -26.62 -1.31 -2.99
C ASN A 78 -27.13 -0.13 -2.16
N ARG A 79 -26.31 0.38 -1.23
CA ARG A 79 -26.63 1.58 -0.46
C ARG A 79 -26.19 2.84 -1.20
N LEU A 80 -25.03 2.79 -1.85
CA LEU A 80 -24.44 3.90 -2.60
C LEU A 80 -25.16 4.16 -3.93
N SER A 81 -25.72 3.12 -4.52
CA SER A 81 -26.68 3.23 -5.61
C SER A 81 -28.08 3.11 -5.03
N ILE A 82 -28.98 4.07 -5.29
CA ILE A 82 -30.41 3.74 -5.34
C ILE A 82 -30.50 2.79 -6.53
N TRP A 83 -30.30 1.49 -6.32
CA TRP A 83 -30.06 0.51 -7.38
C TRP A 83 -31.16 0.63 -8.46
N PRO A 84 -30.91 1.36 -9.58
CA PRO A 84 -31.95 1.68 -10.56
C PRO A 84 -32.21 0.48 -11.48
N TYR A 85 -31.32 -0.51 -11.40
CA TYR A 85 -31.24 -1.69 -12.25
C TYR A 85 -32.01 -2.81 -11.57
N GLY A 86 -33.35 -2.82 -11.68
CA GLY A 86 -34.18 -3.92 -11.16
C GLY A 86 -33.57 -5.30 -11.43
N ALA A 87 -33.87 -6.29 -10.59
CA ALA A 87 -33.32 -7.65 -10.65
C ALA A 87 -33.22 -8.14 -12.12
N GLY A 88 -32.01 -8.17 -12.68
CA GLY A 88 -31.77 -8.58 -14.08
C GLY A 88 -31.28 -7.50 -15.05
N GLN A 89 -30.98 -6.27 -14.63
CA GLN A 89 -30.37 -5.25 -15.51
C GLN A 89 -28.83 -5.19 -15.39
N PRO A 90 -28.10 -5.00 -16.50
CA PRO A 90 -26.64 -4.83 -16.47
C PRO A 90 -26.21 -3.58 -15.69
N PHE A 91 -25.11 -3.69 -14.96
CA PHE A 91 -24.58 -2.62 -14.10
C PHE A 91 -23.09 -2.37 -14.33
N GLN A 92 -22.56 -1.30 -13.76
CA GLN A 92 -21.14 -0.93 -13.88
C GLN A 92 -20.66 -0.24 -12.61
N PHE A 93 -19.45 -0.59 -12.19
CA PHE A 93 -18.67 0.06 -11.14
C PHE A 93 -17.19 -0.11 -11.48
N ASP A 94 -16.32 0.60 -10.77
CA ASP A 94 -14.88 0.41 -10.88
C ASP A 94 -14.40 -0.68 -9.96
N LEU A 95 -13.47 -1.50 -10.42
CA LEU A 95 -12.94 -2.62 -9.67
C LEU A 95 -11.42 -2.56 -9.71
N TYR A 96 -10.80 -2.44 -8.55
CA TYR A 96 -9.35 -2.47 -8.38
C TYR A 96 -8.95 -3.84 -7.84
N PHE A 97 -8.02 -4.52 -8.52
CA PHE A 97 -7.35 -5.69 -7.97
C PHE A 97 -6.04 -5.23 -7.34
N LEU A 98 -5.76 -5.68 -6.12
CA LEU A 98 -4.50 -5.44 -5.43
C LEU A 98 -3.82 -6.76 -5.10
N ASN A 99 -2.50 -6.77 -5.20
CA ASN A 99 -1.64 -7.85 -4.75
C ASN A 99 -1.43 -7.71 -3.23
N THR A 100 -1.72 -8.77 -2.49
CA THR A 100 -1.58 -8.84 -1.02
C THR A 100 -0.35 -9.66 -0.59
N GLY A 101 0.44 -10.11 -1.56
CA GLY A 101 1.75 -10.71 -1.33
C GLY A 101 2.78 -9.69 -0.81
N LEU A 102 3.95 -10.21 -0.45
CA LEU A 102 5.06 -9.40 0.06
C LEU A 102 5.74 -8.62 -1.07
N ILE A 103 5.80 -7.30 -0.92
CA ILE A 103 6.65 -6.41 -1.71
C ILE A 103 7.98 -6.31 -0.96
N SER A 104 9.00 -6.98 -1.46
CA SER A 104 10.23 -7.20 -0.71
C SER A 104 11.35 -6.23 -1.07
N ASN A 105 12.24 -5.97 -0.12
CA ASN A 105 13.50 -5.22 -0.30
C ASN A 105 13.31 -3.81 -0.88
N VAL A 106 12.29 -3.08 -0.41
CA VAL A 106 12.03 -1.71 -0.84
C VAL A 106 13.07 -0.78 -0.21
N PRO A 107 13.96 -0.15 -0.99
CA PRO A 107 15.05 0.63 -0.44
C PRO A 107 14.55 1.99 0.08
N PHE A 108 15.16 2.47 1.16
CA PHE A 108 14.96 3.84 1.64
C PHE A 108 16.28 4.46 2.07
N ARG A 109 16.34 5.79 2.03
CA ARG A 109 17.48 6.55 2.54
C ARG A 109 17.08 7.95 2.93
N THR A 110 17.78 8.51 3.91
CA THR A 110 17.66 9.92 4.26
C THR A 110 18.36 10.77 3.20
N TYR A 111 17.63 11.67 2.53
CA TYR A 111 18.21 12.60 1.57
C TYR A 111 18.94 13.77 2.26
N GLN A 112 18.31 14.34 3.28
CA GLN A 112 18.88 15.40 4.12
C GLN A 112 19.32 14.83 5.46
N ALA A 113 20.34 15.45 6.06
CA ALA A 113 20.76 15.10 7.41
C ALA A 113 19.64 15.40 8.41
N ILE A 114 19.42 14.46 9.31
CA ILE A 114 18.48 14.60 10.43
C ILE A 114 19.31 14.95 11.65
N PHE A 115 18.99 16.07 12.29
CA PHE A 115 19.67 16.47 13.51
C PHE A 115 19.13 15.68 14.70
N TRP A 116 20.00 14.88 15.33
CA TRP A 116 19.69 14.00 16.46
C TRP A 116 20.45 14.43 17.72
N GLY A 117 19.81 14.35 18.87
CA GLY A 117 20.37 14.80 20.16
C GLY A 117 19.38 15.63 20.98
N ASN A 118 19.73 15.88 22.24
CA ASN A 118 18.97 16.72 23.17
C ASN A 118 19.67 18.07 23.40
N VAL A 119 19.08 19.00 24.17
CA VAL A 119 19.67 20.35 24.41
C VAL A 119 21.07 20.28 25.08
N VAL A 120 21.39 19.16 25.73
CA VAL A 120 22.65 18.94 26.46
C VAL A 120 23.78 18.48 25.53
N HIS A 121 23.45 17.80 24.43
CA HIS A 121 24.41 17.35 23.43
C HIS A 121 24.27 18.22 22.17
N GLU A 122 25.38 18.61 21.54
CA GLU A 122 25.31 19.26 20.24
C GLU A 122 24.49 18.39 19.27
N ARG A 123 23.56 19.00 18.53
CA ARG A 123 22.69 18.27 17.60
C ARG A 123 23.55 17.66 16.50
N VAL A 124 23.65 16.34 16.49
CA VAL A 124 24.49 15.60 15.54
C VAL A 124 23.70 15.34 14.26
N PRO A 125 24.20 15.75 13.08
CA PRO A 125 23.57 15.39 11.81
C PRO A 125 23.81 13.90 11.52
N ILE A 126 22.74 13.11 11.53
CA ILE A 126 22.77 11.70 11.14
C ILE A 126 22.10 11.48 9.79
N ARG A 127 22.58 10.50 9.05
CA ARG A 127 21.94 9.94 7.86
C ARG A 127 21.86 8.44 8.00
N PHE A 128 20.78 7.84 7.54
CA PHE A 128 20.64 6.39 7.56
C PHE A 128 19.98 5.88 6.27
N ALA A 129 20.23 4.63 5.96
CA ALA A 129 19.63 3.94 4.83
C ALA A 129 19.37 2.47 5.19
N GLY A 130 18.54 1.83 4.37
CA GLY A 130 18.15 0.46 4.57
C GLY A 130 17.07 0.03 3.59
N ASP A 131 16.36 -1.02 3.97
CA ASP A 131 15.27 -1.60 3.20
C ASP A 131 14.18 -2.14 4.13
N PHE A 132 12.98 -2.28 3.57
CA PHE A 132 11.84 -2.87 4.27
C PHE A 132 11.02 -3.72 3.31
N ASP A 133 10.24 -4.63 3.89
CA ASP A 133 9.20 -5.34 3.16
C ASP A 133 7.84 -4.70 3.47
N ALA A 134 6.92 -4.73 2.52
CA ALA A 134 5.57 -4.23 2.69
C ALA A 134 4.53 -5.29 2.34
N GLN A 135 3.39 -5.26 3.04
CA GLN A 135 2.23 -6.09 2.73
C GLN A 135 0.95 -5.27 2.82
N ILE A 136 0.13 -5.28 1.77
CA ILE A 136 -1.14 -4.53 1.78
C ILE A 136 -2.16 -5.25 2.67
N VAL A 137 -2.68 -4.52 3.67
CA VAL A 137 -3.67 -5.03 4.64
C VAL A 137 -4.97 -4.23 4.64
N HIS A 138 -4.94 -2.97 4.21
CA HIS A 138 -6.12 -2.11 4.10
C HIS A 138 -6.24 -1.49 2.69
N PRO A 139 -6.88 -2.19 1.74
CA PRO A 139 -6.92 -1.79 0.33
C PRO A 139 -7.47 -0.39 0.09
N ARG A 140 -8.55 0.01 0.79
CA ARG A 140 -9.14 1.35 0.63
C ARG A 140 -8.17 2.47 1.02
N ARG A 141 -7.48 2.30 2.14
CA ARG A 141 -6.49 3.26 2.62
C ARG A 141 -5.27 3.29 1.69
N PHE A 142 -4.81 2.12 1.27
CA PHE A 142 -3.71 2.01 0.30
C PHE A 142 -4.02 2.70 -1.04
N LEU A 143 -5.20 2.46 -1.61
CA LEU A 143 -5.64 3.14 -2.84
C LEU A 143 -5.77 4.64 -2.65
N THR A 144 -6.23 5.11 -1.48
CA THR A 144 -6.41 6.55 -1.23
C THR A 144 -5.09 7.26 -1.02
N GLU A 145 -4.20 6.69 -0.22
CA GLU A 145 -3.02 7.38 0.31
C GLU A 145 -1.74 7.10 -0.49
N VAL A 146 -1.67 5.97 -1.20
CA VAL A 146 -0.44 5.49 -1.86
C VAL A 146 -0.62 5.37 -3.37
N ALA A 147 -1.51 4.49 -3.84
CA ALA A 147 -1.63 4.18 -5.27
C ALA A 147 -2.47 5.20 -6.06
N GLY A 148 -3.35 5.94 -5.39
CA GLY A 148 -4.24 6.90 -6.06
C GLY A 148 -5.21 6.25 -7.04
N ALA A 149 -5.61 7.03 -8.05
CA ALA A 149 -6.57 6.63 -9.09
C ALA A 149 -5.91 5.94 -10.30
N ASP A 150 -4.64 5.51 -10.18
CA ASP A 150 -3.86 4.99 -11.28
C ASP A 150 -4.48 3.74 -11.91
N GLN A 151 -4.32 3.61 -13.23
CA GLN A 151 -4.85 2.46 -13.96
C GLN A 151 -4.05 1.18 -13.65
N ALA A 152 -2.75 1.32 -13.42
CA ALA A 152 -1.83 0.27 -13.02
C ALA A 152 -0.72 0.89 -12.18
N PHE A 153 -0.52 0.37 -10.97
CA PHE A 153 0.46 0.86 -9.99
C PHE A 153 1.50 -0.24 -9.75
N SER A 154 2.77 0.10 -9.94
CA SER A 154 3.92 -0.82 -9.92
C SER A 154 4.73 -0.74 -8.63
N VAL A 155 5.63 -1.72 -8.43
CA VAL A 155 6.60 -1.73 -7.33
C VAL A 155 7.51 -0.50 -7.33
N ASP A 156 7.91 -0.01 -8.50
CA ASP A 156 8.77 1.18 -8.60
C ASP A 156 8.02 2.44 -8.14
N GLU A 157 6.77 2.62 -8.61
CA GLU A 157 5.91 3.73 -8.18
C GLU A 157 5.60 3.65 -6.68
N PHE A 158 5.39 2.44 -6.16
CA PHE A 158 5.27 2.20 -4.73
C PHE A 158 6.52 2.70 -3.98
N SER A 159 7.70 2.20 -4.36
CA SER A 159 8.99 2.57 -3.75
C SER A 159 9.18 4.08 -3.71
N ASP A 160 8.93 4.77 -4.83
CA ASP A 160 9.05 6.23 -4.92
C ASP A 160 8.05 6.96 -4.03
N SER A 161 6.81 6.48 -3.92
CA SER A 161 5.75 7.10 -3.13
C SER A 161 5.96 6.99 -1.62
N VAL A 162 6.61 5.91 -1.15
CA VAL A 162 6.70 5.59 0.29
C VAL A 162 8.07 5.81 0.92
N ARG A 163 9.16 5.89 0.14
CA ARG A 163 10.54 5.99 0.64
C ARG A 163 10.79 7.16 1.62
N LEU A 164 10.13 8.31 1.44
CA LEU A 164 10.21 9.42 2.38
C LEU A 164 9.32 9.22 3.60
N ARG A 165 8.16 8.58 3.40
CA ARG A 165 7.19 8.31 4.46
C ARG A 165 7.77 7.34 5.48
N ILE A 166 8.40 6.24 5.01
CA ILE A 166 9.05 5.27 5.90
C ILE A 166 10.19 5.90 6.71
N VAL A 167 11.00 6.77 6.10
CA VAL A 167 12.04 7.52 6.82
C VAL A 167 11.43 8.37 7.93
N ASN A 168 10.33 9.08 7.66
CA ASN A 168 9.64 9.89 8.66
C ASN A 168 9.03 9.04 9.79
N LEU A 169 8.46 7.87 9.45
CA LEU A 169 7.95 6.93 10.45
C LEU A 169 9.05 6.40 11.36
N ILE A 170 10.22 6.06 10.81
CA ILE A 170 11.39 5.62 11.58
C ILE A 170 11.86 6.74 12.52
N ILE A 171 11.96 7.98 12.03
CA ILE A 171 12.36 9.14 12.85
C ILE A 171 11.39 9.35 14.00
N LYS A 172 10.09 9.34 13.71
CA LYS A 172 9.03 9.52 14.71
C LYS A 172 9.11 8.42 15.77
N SER A 173 9.12 7.15 15.34
CA SER A 173 9.20 5.99 16.23
C SER A 173 10.46 6.02 17.10
N ALA A 174 11.61 6.39 16.54
CA ALA A 174 12.85 6.51 17.30
C ALA A 174 12.83 7.67 18.31
N ARG A 175 12.11 8.76 18.02
CA ARG A 175 11.91 9.87 18.98
C ARG A 175 10.96 9.47 20.10
N ASP A 176 9.87 8.79 19.77
CA ASP A 176 8.88 8.31 20.73
C ASP A 176 9.50 7.27 21.68
N ALA A 177 10.35 6.39 21.15
CA ALA A 177 11.18 5.46 21.93
C ALA A 177 12.35 6.13 22.67
N ARG A 178 12.54 7.45 22.53
CA ARG A 178 13.62 8.25 23.15
C ARG A 178 15.01 7.68 22.90
N LEU A 179 15.28 7.22 21.68
CA LEU A 179 16.57 6.60 21.36
C LEU A 179 17.73 7.60 21.46
N GLY A 180 18.71 7.25 22.28
CA GLY A 180 19.99 7.96 22.39
C GLY A 180 20.85 7.76 21.15
N LEU A 181 21.78 8.70 20.91
CA LEU A 181 22.71 8.64 19.79
C LEU A 181 23.68 7.45 19.89
N ASP A 182 24.02 7.05 21.11
CA ASP A 182 24.85 5.88 21.40
C ASP A 182 24.18 4.57 20.94
N ARG A 183 22.85 4.46 21.07
CA ARG A 183 22.11 3.30 20.58
C ARG A 183 22.01 3.31 19.07
N TRP A 184 21.81 4.49 18.46
CA TRP A 184 21.91 4.63 17.00
C TRP A 184 23.22 4.03 16.49
N HIS A 185 24.35 4.36 17.11
CA HIS A 185 25.68 3.88 16.72
C HIS A 185 25.88 2.38 16.97
N ARG A 186 25.58 1.89 18.19
CA ARG A 186 25.97 0.54 18.61
C ARG A 186 25.05 -0.57 18.11
N GLU A 187 23.78 -0.24 17.84
CA GLU A 187 22.74 -1.25 17.58
C GLU A 187 22.13 -1.13 16.18
N VAL A 188 22.78 -0.50 15.20
CA VAL A 188 22.24 -0.26 13.83
C VAL A 188 21.52 -1.49 13.26
N ALA A 189 22.15 -2.66 13.36
CA ALA A 189 21.59 -3.92 12.85
C ALA A 189 20.28 -4.34 13.54
N ASN A 190 20.09 -3.97 14.80
CA ASN A 190 18.92 -4.34 15.62
C ASN A 190 17.87 -3.21 15.70
N LEU A 191 18.22 -1.96 15.33
CA LEU A 191 17.29 -0.82 15.37
C LEU A 191 16.04 -1.06 14.52
N GLY A 192 16.21 -1.72 13.37
CA GLY A 192 15.08 -2.05 12.50
C GLY A 192 14.04 -2.92 13.22
N ALA A 193 14.48 -3.97 13.92
CA ALA A 193 13.61 -4.83 14.70
C ALA A 193 13.01 -4.12 15.92
N LEU A 194 13.79 -3.26 16.58
CA LEU A 194 13.32 -2.47 17.73
C LEU A 194 12.17 -1.52 17.36
N LEU A 195 12.28 -0.86 16.20
CA LEU A 195 11.31 0.13 15.73
C LEU A 195 10.15 -0.48 14.94
N LEU A 196 10.28 -1.75 14.54
CA LEU A 196 9.32 -2.44 13.66
C LEU A 196 7.86 -2.34 14.16
N PRO A 197 7.52 -2.58 15.45
CA PRO A 197 6.12 -2.56 15.88
C PRO A 197 5.44 -1.19 15.66
N GLU A 198 6.11 -0.11 16.06
CA GLU A 198 5.62 1.27 15.94
C GLU A 198 5.55 1.71 14.47
N VAL A 199 6.58 1.38 13.68
CA VAL A 199 6.60 1.68 12.25
C VAL A 199 5.49 0.94 11.51
N THR A 200 5.27 -0.34 11.83
CA THR A 200 4.21 -1.16 11.23
C THR A 200 2.83 -0.64 11.60
N GLU A 201 2.60 -0.30 12.88
CA GLU A 201 1.34 0.27 13.30
C GLU A 201 1.06 1.60 12.61
N ALA A 202 2.05 2.51 12.55
CA ALA A 202 1.89 3.78 11.86
C ALA A 202 1.68 3.61 10.36
N ALA A 203 2.44 2.73 9.70
CA ALA A 203 2.29 2.45 8.27
C ALA A 203 0.89 1.87 7.94
N ARG A 204 0.40 0.95 8.77
CA ARG A 204 -0.94 0.37 8.65
C ARG A 204 -2.01 1.45 8.79
N ASN A 205 -1.89 2.26 9.84
CA ASN A 205 -2.89 3.24 10.21
C ASN A 205 -2.89 4.46 9.28
N GLU A 206 -1.75 4.85 8.71
CA GLU A 206 -1.65 6.01 7.84
C GLU A 206 -1.81 5.62 6.37
N TYR A 207 -1.21 4.51 5.93
CA TYR A 207 -1.06 4.18 4.50
C TYR A 207 -1.67 2.84 4.08
N GLY A 208 -2.09 2.00 5.02
CA GLY A 208 -2.83 0.76 4.74
C GLY A 208 -1.97 -0.45 4.35
N PHE A 209 -0.67 -0.41 4.63
CA PHE A 209 0.22 -1.56 4.50
C PHE A 209 0.98 -1.81 5.80
N ASP A 210 1.25 -3.08 6.08
CA ASP A 210 2.12 -3.52 7.15
C ASP A 210 3.57 -3.51 6.69
N VAL A 211 4.50 -3.41 7.65
CA VAL A 211 5.94 -3.57 7.44
C VAL A 211 6.38 -4.86 8.15
N PRO A 212 6.44 -6.01 7.46
CA PRO A 212 6.82 -7.28 8.11
C PRO A 212 8.30 -7.34 8.48
N ARG A 213 9.15 -6.57 7.79
CA ARG A 213 10.59 -6.50 8.02
C ARG A 213 11.08 -5.08 7.78
N LEU A 214 11.93 -4.59 8.68
CA LEU A 214 12.66 -3.33 8.55
C LEU A 214 14.12 -3.57 8.90
N ARG A 215 15.02 -3.12 8.03
CA ARG A 215 16.46 -3.23 8.25
C ARG A 215 17.12 -1.89 8.01
N LEU A 216 17.94 -1.46 8.96
CA LEU A 216 18.85 -0.34 8.78
C LEU A 216 20.23 -0.92 8.48
N THR A 217 20.80 -0.54 7.34
CA THR A 217 22.08 -1.09 6.85
C THR A 217 23.21 -0.09 6.95
N GLU A 218 22.90 1.19 6.92
CA GLU A 218 23.88 2.27 6.93
C GLU A 218 23.47 3.35 7.93
N LEU A 219 24.45 3.84 8.68
CA LEU A 219 24.36 5.02 9.52
C LEU A 219 25.62 5.86 9.30
N THR A 220 25.45 7.12 8.97
CA THR A 220 26.55 8.08 8.80
C THR A 220 26.38 9.22 9.79
N MET A 221 27.47 9.58 10.46
CA MET A 221 27.58 10.71 11.37
C MET A 221 28.95 11.40 11.18
N PRO A 222 29.17 12.61 11.71
CA PRO A 222 30.47 13.26 11.63
C PRO A 222 31.57 12.42 12.32
N PRO A 223 32.79 12.35 11.74
CA PRO A 223 33.87 11.50 12.26
C PRO A 223 34.24 11.78 13.72
N GLU A 224 34.19 13.04 14.15
CA GLU A 224 34.49 13.45 15.51
C GLU A 224 33.51 12.87 16.55
N ILE A 225 32.26 12.61 16.15
CA ILE A 225 31.26 11.99 17.00
C ILE A 225 31.43 10.47 17.01
N GLU A 226 31.70 9.88 15.86
CA GLU A 226 31.92 8.44 15.71
C GLU A 226 33.09 7.95 16.58
N ILE A 227 34.20 8.70 16.58
CA ILE A 227 35.38 8.41 17.42
C ILE A 227 35.01 8.49 18.91
N LYS A 228 34.27 9.52 19.33
CA LYS A 228 33.85 9.69 20.73
C LYS A 228 32.96 8.54 21.21
N LEU A 229 31.98 8.13 20.40
CA LEU A 229 31.06 7.06 20.76
C LEU A 229 31.74 5.69 20.77
N SER A 230 32.72 5.47 19.89
CA SER A 230 33.50 4.23 19.86
C SER A 230 34.43 4.11 21.07
N ALA A 231 35.01 5.22 21.53
CA ALA A 231 35.86 5.26 22.73
C ALA A 231 35.07 5.13 24.05
N ALA A 232 33.79 5.53 24.08
CA ALA A 232 32.94 5.43 25.28
C ALA A 232 32.29 4.05 25.49
N GLY A 233 32.38 3.16 24.49
CA GLY A 233 31.81 1.81 24.52
C GLY A 233 32.84 0.69 24.74
N SER A 234 34.11 1.03 24.94
CA SER A 234 35.21 0.12 25.35
C SER A 234 35.48 0.22 26.84
#